data_AF-A0A238FKF2-F1
#
_entry.id   AF-A0A238FKF2-F1
#
_cell.length_a   1.000
_cell.length_b   1.000
_cell.length_c   1.000
_cell.angle_alpha   90.00
_cell.angle_beta   90.00
_cell.angle_gamma   90.00
#
_symmetry.space_group_name_H-M   'P 1'
#
loop_
_entity.id
_entity.type
_entity.pdbx_description
1 polymer ?
#
loop_
_entity_poly.entity_id
_entity_poly.type
_entity_poly.pdbx_seq_one_letter_code
_entity_poly.pdbx_strand_id
1 'polypeptide(L)'
;MMLDALAASVRSYELVPIETVVPGFPLQPRIADNAKQAHCRRLYFDEIFSRGDSAANFIYQETTRAQLVVSMIAVERPQFRSPCLTLGRPLRSLIYAVLNNAVGIGAPAITEFCRRHDELHAALISVRAVTECLTSNPRLPSPLLLAPFDDRLSSLAGALGFSAPSPRTDDSPYYYLPLVLALRHIQSHARVASSRSMLVSAIATAVTLSSPSHYYMVKAGTKIPRAANVEHIKSSLELVQTLHYPQILMAALLLAQEMTPCHLLFDGGVLHAFLSKGVEVEEFLLQVSGETGLNATLGLLDMVQR
;
A
#
# COMPACT_ATOMS: atom_id res chain seq x y z
N MET A 1 11.05 28.95 -12.02
CA MET A 1 10.45 28.11 -13.09
C MET A 1 10.78 26.62 -12.94
N MET A 2 12.04 26.17 -12.97
CA MET A 2 12.38 24.74 -12.76
C MET A 2 12.33 24.29 -11.27
N LEU A 3 12.59 25.22 -10.34
CA LEU A 3 12.51 25.00 -8.88
C LEU A 3 11.07 24.86 -8.38
N ASP A 4 10.14 25.66 -8.91
CA ASP A 4 8.71 25.57 -8.57
C ASP A 4 8.10 24.25 -9.05
N ALA A 5 8.56 23.74 -10.20
CA ALA A 5 8.17 22.44 -10.75
C ALA A 5 8.68 21.25 -9.91
N LEU A 6 9.88 21.36 -9.31
CA LEU A 6 10.45 20.34 -8.42
C LEU A 6 9.75 20.32 -7.06
N ALA A 7 9.42 21.49 -6.50
CA ALA A 7 8.62 21.61 -5.29
C ALA A 7 7.18 21.11 -5.50
N ALA A 8 6.59 21.36 -6.68
CA ALA A 8 5.33 20.75 -7.10
C ALA A 8 5.42 19.22 -7.22
N SER A 9 6.57 18.66 -7.60
CA SER A 9 6.75 17.20 -7.65
C SER A 9 6.65 16.55 -6.28
N VAL A 10 7.13 17.20 -5.21
CA VAL A 10 7.04 16.65 -3.85
C VAL A 10 5.58 16.57 -3.38
N ARG A 11 4.74 17.55 -3.76
CA ARG A 11 3.29 17.54 -3.50
C ARG A 11 2.50 16.62 -4.44
N SER A 12 3.02 16.34 -5.64
CA SER A 12 2.36 15.43 -6.60
C SER A 12 2.31 13.96 -6.14
N TYR A 13 3.02 13.63 -5.06
CA TYR A 13 2.99 12.31 -4.42
C TYR A 13 2.07 12.28 -3.19
N GLU A 14 1.40 13.38 -2.83
CA GLU A 14 0.33 13.35 -1.85
C GLU A 14 -0.88 12.60 -2.43
N LEU A 15 -1.35 11.60 -1.70
CA LEU A 15 -2.56 10.85 -2.05
C LEU A 15 -3.78 11.75 -1.79
N VAL A 16 -4.33 12.35 -2.85
CA VAL A 16 -5.55 13.17 -2.76
C VAL A 16 -6.79 12.25 -2.89
N PRO A 17 -7.84 12.43 -2.06
CA PRO A 17 -9.07 11.66 -2.20
C PRO A 17 -9.73 11.92 -3.56
N ILE A 18 -10.08 10.85 -4.28
CA ILE A 18 -10.86 10.98 -5.52
C ILE A 18 -12.33 11.08 -5.11
N GLU A 19 -12.84 12.31 -5.01
CA GLU A 19 -14.27 12.56 -4.88
C GLU A 19 -14.97 12.24 -6.20
N THR A 20 -15.76 11.17 -6.25
CA THR A 20 -16.76 10.99 -7.31
C THR A 20 -17.95 10.21 -6.75
N VAL A 21 -19.08 10.89 -6.61
CA VAL A 21 -20.38 10.27 -6.36
C VAL A 21 -20.87 9.66 -7.67
N VAL A 22 -21.31 8.40 -7.63
CA VAL A 22 -21.92 7.72 -8.78
C VAL A 22 -23.32 7.18 -8.42
N PRO A 23 -24.37 7.48 -9.21
CA PRO A 23 -25.70 6.92 -9.01
C PRO A 23 -25.79 5.47 -9.52
N GLY A 24 -26.45 4.61 -8.73
CA GLY A 24 -26.71 3.19 -9.00
C GLY A 24 -25.70 2.29 -8.28
N PHE A 25 -26.08 1.76 -7.10
CA PHE A 25 -25.19 1.02 -6.19
C PHE A 25 -25.01 -0.46 -6.62
N PRO A 26 -23.89 -0.86 -7.26
CA PRO A 26 -23.73 -2.17 -7.91
C PRO A 26 -23.20 -3.27 -6.96
N LEU A 27 -23.07 -2.92 -5.69
CA LEU A 27 -22.72 -3.80 -4.57
C LEU A 27 -23.94 -4.23 -3.74
N GLN A 28 -25.16 -3.93 -4.18
CA GLN A 28 -26.32 -4.65 -3.67
C GLN A 28 -26.24 -6.13 -4.08
N PRO A 29 -26.71 -7.06 -3.23
CA PRO A 29 -26.87 -8.46 -3.61
C PRO A 29 -27.58 -8.61 -4.96
N ARG A 30 -26.98 -9.39 -5.85
CA ARG A 30 -27.55 -9.72 -7.16
C ARG A 30 -28.37 -10.99 -7.03
N ILE A 31 -29.36 -11.15 -7.91
CA ILE A 31 -30.19 -12.36 -7.98
C ILE A 31 -29.34 -13.63 -8.22
N ALA A 32 -28.23 -13.49 -8.93
CA ALA A 32 -27.30 -14.58 -9.22
C ALA A 32 -26.28 -14.87 -8.10
N ASP A 33 -26.22 -14.06 -7.04
CA ASP A 33 -25.29 -14.29 -5.94
C ASP A 33 -25.73 -15.49 -5.11
N ASN A 34 -24.78 -16.30 -4.67
CA ASN A 34 -25.04 -17.24 -3.59
C ASN A 34 -25.12 -16.49 -2.23
N ALA A 35 -25.63 -17.16 -1.20
CA ALA A 35 -25.84 -16.55 0.12
C ALA A 35 -24.56 -15.93 0.73
N LYS A 36 -23.39 -16.55 0.51
CA LYS A 36 -22.11 -16.04 1.00
C LYS A 36 -21.67 -14.79 0.24
N GLN A 37 -21.80 -14.78 -1.09
CA GLN A 37 -21.50 -13.60 -1.92
C GLN A 37 -22.40 -12.41 -1.58
N ALA A 38 -23.71 -12.67 -1.39
CA ALA A 38 -24.66 -11.66 -0.95
C ALA A 38 -24.31 -11.09 0.44
N HIS A 39 -23.72 -11.90 1.32
CA HIS A 39 -23.21 -11.43 2.60
C HIS A 39 -21.93 -10.58 2.45
N CYS A 40 -20.96 -11.03 1.66
CA CYS A 40 -19.76 -10.26 1.33
C CYS A 40 -20.08 -8.88 0.75
N ARG A 41 -21.03 -8.82 -0.19
CA ARG A 41 -21.49 -7.56 -0.79
C ARG A 41 -22.05 -6.57 0.23
N ARG A 42 -22.87 -7.07 1.16
CA ARG A 42 -23.39 -6.25 2.27
C ARG A 42 -22.26 -5.73 3.16
N LEU A 43 -21.32 -6.60 3.56
CA LEU A 43 -20.17 -6.20 4.36
C LEU A 43 -19.34 -5.11 3.67
N TYR A 44 -19.04 -5.24 2.37
CA TYR A 44 -18.33 -4.19 1.66
C TYR A 44 -19.12 -2.87 1.66
N PHE A 45 -20.42 -2.92 1.38
CA PHE A 45 -21.27 -1.74 1.42
C PHE A 45 -21.23 -1.05 2.80
N ASP A 46 -21.44 -1.82 3.86
CA ASP A 46 -21.55 -1.32 5.23
C ASP A 46 -20.21 -0.80 5.76
N GLU A 47 -19.08 -1.43 5.40
CA GLU A 47 -17.79 -1.16 6.04
C GLU A 47 -16.79 -0.35 5.22
N ILE A 48 -16.93 -0.34 3.90
CA ILE A 48 -16.00 0.36 3.01
C ILE A 48 -16.70 1.55 2.35
N PHE A 49 -17.87 1.31 1.77
CA PHE A 49 -18.56 2.31 0.94
C PHE A 49 -19.27 3.38 1.75
N SER A 50 -19.85 3.00 2.88
CA SER A 50 -20.45 3.95 3.84
C SER A 50 -19.46 5.01 4.32
N ARG A 51 -18.15 4.70 4.32
CA ARG A 51 -17.08 5.57 4.81
C ARG A 51 -16.57 6.56 3.77
N GLY A 52 -16.76 6.29 2.48
CA GLY A 52 -16.35 7.19 1.40
C GLY A 52 -14.83 7.26 1.13
N ASP A 53 -14.06 6.29 1.61
CA ASP A 53 -12.60 6.31 1.53
C ASP A 53 -12.04 6.01 0.13
N SER A 54 -10.77 6.35 -0.11
CA SER A 54 -10.06 6.06 -1.38
C SER A 54 -10.03 4.57 -1.75
N ALA A 55 -9.96 3.68 -0.75
CA ALA A 55 -10.07 2.24 -0.93
C ALA A 55 -11.47 1.82 -1.40
N ALA A 56 -12.52 2.54 -0.96
CA ALA A 56 -13.88 2.35 -1.45
C ALA A 56 -13.96 2.64 -2.94
N ASN A 57 -13.37 3.74 -3.39
CA ASN A 57 -13.37 4.09 -4.81
C ASN A 57 -12.59 3.09 -5.68
N PHE A 58 -11.43 2.59 -5.20
CA PHE A 58 -10.71 1.53 -5.92
C PHE A 58 -11.56 0.26 -6.02
N ILE A 59 -12.05 -0.27 -4.89
CA ILE A 59 -12.88 -1.47 -4.86
C ILE A 59 -14.15 -1.27 -5.69
N TYR A 60 -14.71 -0.06 -5.70
CA TYR A 60 -15.86 0.31 -6.52
C TYR A 60 -15.57 0.15 -8.00
N GLN A 61 -14.51 0.80 -8.48
CA GLN A 61 -14.17 0.82 -9.90
C GLN A 61 -13.95 -0.61 -10.39
N GLU A 62 -13.19 -1.40 -9.65
CA GLU A 62 -12.87 -2.79 -9.99
C GLU A 62 -14.09 -3.73 -9.98
N THR A 63 -15.05 -3.51 -9.07
CA THR A 63 -16.23 -4.39 -8.94
C THR A 63 -17.42 -3.94 -9.78
N THR A 64 -17.41 -2.72 -10.32
CA THR A 64 -18.63 -2.11 -10.87
C THR A 64 -18.50 -1.37 -12.20
N ARG A 65 -17.36 -0.75 -12.52
CA ARG A 65 -17.25 0.17 -13.66
C ARG A 65 -16.10 -0.22 -14.56
N ALA A 66 -16.45 -1.09 -15.51
CA ALA A 66 -15.63 -1.53 -16.62
C ALA A 66 -14.34 -2.24 -16.17
N GLN A 67 -13.96 -3.30 -16.87
CA GLN A 67 -12.70 -4.01 -16.69
C GLN A 67 -11.52 -3.14 -17.18
N LEU A 68 -11.48 -1.87 -16.78
CA LEU A 68 -10.66 -0.77 -17.26
C LEU A 68 -10.17 0.02 -16.04
N VAL A 69 -8.89 -0.12 -15.74
CA VAL A 69 -8.26 0.52 -14.57
C VAL A 69 -7.21 1.48 -15.07
N VAL A 70 -7.30 2.74 -14.68
CA VAL A 70 -6.24 3.73 -14.93
C VAL A 70 -5.51 3.98 -13.62
N SER A 71 -4.27 3.51 -13.52
CA SER A 71 -3.44 3.79 -12.35
C SER A 71 -3.07 5.28 -12.36
N MET A 72 -3.79 6.09 -11.58
CA MET A 72 -3.59 7.54 -11.47
C MET A 72 -2.22 7.92 -10.89
N ILE A 73 -1.51 6.96 -10.29
CA ILE A 73 -0.21 7.13 -9.65
C ILE A 73 0.87 6.41 -10.48
N ALA A 74 0.84 6.49 -11.81
CA ALA A 74 1.88 5.92 -12.67
C ALA A 74 2.92 6.98 -13.06
N VAL A 75 4.02 7.07 -12.30
CA VAL A 75 5.20 7.79 -12.78
C VAL A 75 6.06 6.81 -13.57
N GLU A 76 5.99 6.91 -14.90
CA GLU A 76 6.85 6.16 -15.79
C GLU A 76 7.99 7.05 -16.27
N ARG A 77 9.24 6.58 -16.08
CA ARG A 77 10.38 7.16 -16.79
C ARG A 77 10.75 6.25 -17.98
N PRO A 78 11.17 6.83 -19.12
CA PRO A 78 11.49 6.10 -20.35
C PRO A 78 12.42 4.88 -20.19
N GLN A 79 13.35 4.98 -19.25
CA GLN A 79 14.48 4.07 -19.10
C GLN A 79 14.19 2.88 -18.18
N PHE A 80 13.07 2.88 -17.44
CA PHE A 80 12.76 1.86 -16.43
C PHE A 80 11.32 1.37 -16.54
N ARG A 81 11.08 0.08 -16.23
CA ARG A 81 9.71 -0.42 -16.07
C ARG A 81 9.10 0.23 -14.82
N SER A 82 7.90 0.78 -14.95
CA SER A 82 7.14 1.44 -13.88
C SER A 82 7.02 0.57 -12.62
N PRO A 83 7.21 1.11 -11.41
CA PRO A 83 6.95 0.36 -10.19
C PRO A 83 5.47 -0.05 -10.05
N CYS A 84 4.55 0.67 -10.69
CA CYS A 84 3.16 0.23 -10.84
C CYS A 84 3.06 -1.14 -11.52
N LEU A 85 3.94 -1.44 -12.47
CA LEU A 85 3.97 -2.70 -13.19
C LEU A 85 4.78 -3.78 -12.48
N THR A 86 5.95 -3.44 -11.94
CA THR A 86 6.85 -4.44 -11.33
C THR A 86 6.46 -4.78 -9.89
N LEU A 87 6.08 -3.78 -9.10
CA LEU A 87 5.71 -3.94 -7.69
C LEU A 87 4.19 -4.00 -7.53
N GLY A 88 3.44 -3.18 -8.26
CA GLY A 88 1.99 -3.12 -8.10
C GLY A 88 1.23 -4.31 -8.71
N ARG A 89 1.69 -4.87 -9.85
CA ARG A 89 0.95 -5.93 -10.57
C ARG A 89 0.73 -7.20 -9.73
N PRO A 90 1.72 -7.75 -9.00
CA PRO A 90 1.49 -8.89 -8.12
C PRO A 90 0.42 -8.61 -7.05
N LEU A 91 0.46 -7.42 -6.43
CA LEU A 91 -0.50 -7.02 -5.39
C LEU A 91 -1.91 -6.85 -5.96
N ARG A 92 -2.05 -6.23 -7.15
CA ARG A 92 -3.34 -6.10 -7.84
C ARG A 92 -3.92 -7.46 -8.25
N SER A 93 -3.08 -8.38 -8.74
CA SER A 93 -3.52 -9.75 -9.01
C SER A 93 -4.10 -10.44 -7.77
N LEU A 94 -3.52 -10.21 -6.59
CA LEU A 94 -4.03 -10.73 -5.33
C LEU A 94 -5.33 -10.02 -4.90
N ILE A 95 -5.43 -8.71 -5.06
CA ILE A 95 -6.68 -7.94 -4.83
C ILE A 95 -7.80 -8.52 -5.71
N TYR A 96 -7.55 -8.75 -6.99
CA TYR A 96 -8.54 -9.33 -7.91
C TYR A 96 -8.94 -10.74 -7.52
N ALA A 97 -8.01 -11.57 -7.06
CA ALA A 97 -8.31 -12.90 -6.55
C ALA A 97 -9.23 -12.85 -5.32
N VAL A 98 -8.97 -11.92 -4.38
CA VAL A 98 -9.79 -11.70 -3.19
C VAL A 98 -11.18 -11.21 -3.55
N LEU A 99 -11.29 -10.17 -4.38
CA LEU A 99 -12.57 -9.61 -4.81
C LEU A 99 -13.39 -10.62 -5.60
N ASN A 100 -12.75 -11.40 -6.48
CA ASN A 100 -13.43 -12.46 -7.22
C ASN A 100 -13.93 -13.58 -6.31
N ASN A 101 -13.15 -13.97 -5.31
CA ASN A 101 -13.56 -14.95 -4.31
C ASN A 101 -14.72 -14.43 -3.44
N ALA A 102 -14.71 -13.14 -3.08
CA ALA A 102 -15.71 -12.52 -2.22
C ALA A 102 -17.06 -12.27 -2.92
N VAL A 103 -17.03 -11.62 -4.09
CA VAL A 103 -18.24 -11.09 -4.74
C VAL A 103 -18.35 -11.44 -6.23
N GLY A 104 -17.36 -12.13 -6.80
CA GLY A 104 -17.33 -12.51 -8.22
C GLY A 104 -17.16 -11.30 -9.15
N ILE A 105 -15.97 -11.18 -9.75
CA ILE A 105 -15.68 -10.09 -10.70
C ILE A 105 -16.39 -10.33 -12.05
N GLY A 106 -16.68 -11.59 -12.38
CA GLY A 106 -17.43 -11.96 -13.59
C GLY A 106 -16.59 -11.87 -14.87
N ALA A 107 -15.27 -11.77 -14.77
CA ALA A 107 -14.34 -11.73 -15.88
C ALA A 107 -13.10 -12.58 -15.59
N PRO A 108 -12.52 -13.27 -16.60
CA PRO A 108 -11.28 -14.02 -16.44
C PRO A 108 -10.02 -13.13 -16.36
N ALA A 109 -10.14 -11.86 -16.77
CA ALA A 109 -9.06 -10.88 -16.75
C ALA A 109 -9.60 -9.45 -16.63
N ILE A 110 -8.76 -8.54 -16.14
CA ILE A 110 -9.00 -7.09 -16.06
C ILE A 110 -8.00 -6.38 -16.97
N THR A 111 -8.45 -5.37 -17.71
CA THR A 111 -7.58 -4.55 -18.55
C THR A 111 -7.11 -3.34 -17.75
N GLU A 112 -5.81 -3.23 -17.54
CA GLU A 112 -5.20 -2.05 -16.95
C GLU A 112 -4.54 -1.19 -18.01
N PHE A 113 -4.70 0.11 -17.91
CA PHE A 113 -3.99 1.07 -18.73
C PHE A 113 -2.83 1.66 -17.94
N CYS A 114 -1.63 1.48 -18.48
CA CYS A 114 -0.39 2.01 -17.94
C CYS A 114 0.24 2.97 -18.95
N ARG A 115 0.75 4.12 -18.49
CA ARG A 115 1.30 5.16 -19.34
C ARG A 115 2.77 4.96 -19.58
N ARG A 116 3.19 4.37 -20.70
CA ARG A 116 4.60 4.24 -21.03
C ARG A 116 5.04 5.44 -21.85
N HIS A 117 5.83 6.33 -21.24
CA HIS A 117 6.16 7.64 -21.82
C HIS A 117 4.86 8.44 -22.05
N ASP A 118 4.62 8.88 -23.29
CA ASP A 118 3.42 9.63 -23.68
C ASP A 118 2.28 8.71 -24.17
N GLU A 119 2.50 7.40 -24.25
CA GLU A 119 1.54 6.43 -24.78
C GLU A 119 0.82 5.67 -23.66
N LEU A 120 -0.48 5.41 -23.86
CA LEU A 120 -1.29 4.59 -22.97
C LEU A 120 -1.34 3.15 -23.51
N HIS A 121 -0.83 2.18 -22.76
CA HIS A 121 -0.86 0.77 -23.13
C HIS A 121 -1.85 0.00 -22.28
N ALA A 122 -2.64 -0.85 -22.93
CA ALA A 122 -3.49 -1.83 -22.28
C ALA A 122 -2.68 -3.08 -21.89
N ALA A 123 -2.82 -3.53 -20.66
CA ALA A 123 -2.27 -4.78 -20.15
C ALA A 123 -3.37 -5.62 -19.54
N LEU A 124 -3.47 -6.89 -19.94
CA LEU A 124 -4.41 -7.83 -19.34
C LEU A 124 -3.80 -8.49 -18.10
N ILE A 125 -4.53 -8.43 -16.99
CA ILE A 125 -4.19 -9.12 -15.75
C ILE A 125 -5.23 -10.21 -15.50
N SER A 126 -4.76 -11.46 -15.47
CA SER A 126 -5.61 -12.60 -15.17
C SER A 126 -6.19 -12.51 -13.76
N VAL A 127 -7.49 -12.74 -13.63
CA VAL A 127 -8.15 -12.92 -12.34
C VAL A 127 -7.93 -14.38 -11.92
N ARG A 128 -7.03 -14.58 -10.96
CA ARG A 128 -6.67 -15.90 -10.44
C ARG A 128 -7.58 -16.34 -9.31
N ALA A 129 -7.62 -17.65 -9.02
CA ALA A 129 -8.26 -18.12 -7.82
C ALA A 129 -7.44 -17.72 -6.58
N VAL A 130 -8.10 -17.34 -5.48
CA VAL A 130 -7.39 -16.95 -4.24
C VAL A 130 -6.44 -18.05 -3.75
N THR A 131 -6.83 -19.32 -3.91
CA THR A 131 -6.01 -20.49 -3.55
C THR A 131 -4.74 -20.63 -4.38
N GLU A 132 -4.69 -20.08 -5.59
CA GLU A 132 -3.47 -20.05 -6.41
C GLU A 132 -2.51 -18.95 -5.98
N CYS A 133 -3.01 -17.92 -5.29
CA CYS A 133 -2.22 -16.81 -4.79
C CYS A 133 -1.73 -17.02 -3.35
N LEU A 134 -2.35 -17.93 -2.60
CA LEU A 134 -1.98 -18.26 -1.22
C LEU A 134 -1.04 -19.48 -1.22
N THR A 135 0.20 -19.27 -0.83
CA THR A 135 1.25 -20.31 -0.82
C THR A 135 1.18 -21.26 0.38
N SER A 136 0.40 -20.90 1.42
CA SER A 136 0.64 -21.42 2.78
C SER A 136 -0.57 -22.04 3.50
N ASN A 137 -1.79 -22.07 2.94
CA ASN A 137 -2.92 -22.75 3.61
C ASN A 137 -4.06 -23.22 2.69
N PRO A 138 -4.19 -24.55 2.43
CA PRO A 138 -5.26 -25.08 1.55
C PRO A 138 -6.64 -25.21 2.22
N ARG A 139 -6.80 -24.89 3.51
CA ARG A 139 -8.04 -25.14 4.29
C ARG A 139 -8.80 -23.88 4.74
N LEU A 140 -8.60 -22.76 4.04
CA LEU A 140 -9.27 -21.52 4.43
C LEU A 140 -10.76 -21.52 4.04
N PRO A 141 -11.64 -20.95 4.88
CA PRO A 141 -13.03 -20.73 4.51
C PRO A 141 -13.13 -19.91 3.22
N SER A 142 -14.01 -20.33 2.32
CA SER A 142 -14.34 -19.58 1.11
C SER A 142 -15.77 -19.01 1.21
N PRO A 143 -15.97 -17.70 0.97
CA PRO A 143 -14.96 -16.70 0.66
C PRO A 143 -14.03 -16.34 1.83
N LEU A 144 -12.78 -16.00 1.52
CA LEU A 144 -11.76 -15.59 2.51
C LEU A 144 -12.22 -14.40 3.34
N LEU A 145 -13.00 -13.49 2.74
CA LEU A 145 -13.56 -12.32 3.44
C LEU A 145 -14.37 -12.69 4.69
N LEU A 146 -15.02 -13.86 4.69
CA LEU A 146 -15.87 -14.35 5.78
C LEU A 146 -15.09 -15.21 6.80
N ALA A 147 -13.80 -15.42 6.59
CA ALA A 147 -12.96 -16.09 7.58
C ALA A 147 -12.74 -15.18 8.81
N PRO A 148 -12.42 -15.76 9.98
CA PRO A 148 -11.98 -15.00 11.16
C PRO A 148 -10.86 -14.00 10.84
N PHE A 149 -10.78 -12.91 11.61
CA PHE A 149 -9.79 -11.86 11.42
C PHE A 149 -8.35 -12.41 11.33
N ASP A 150 -7.97 -13.26 12.30
CA ASP A 150 -6.63 -13.85 12.38
C ASP A 150 -6.30 -14.71 11.15
N ASP A 151 -7.28 -15.43 10.61
CA ASP A 151 -7.12 -16.27 9.41
C ASP A 151 -6.92 -15.40 8.18
N ARG A 152 -7.69 -14.31 8.04
CA ARG A 152 -7.56 -13.34 6.94
C ARG A 152 -6.19 -12.67 6.96
N LEU A 153 -5.76 -12.22 8.14
CA LEU A 153 -4.47 -11.57 8.36
C LEU A 153 -3.32 -12.54 8.08
N SER A 154 -3.38 -13.77 8.62
CA SER A 154 -2.35 -14.78 8.42
C SER A 154 -2.24 -15.19 6.94
N SER A 155 -3.37 -15.26 6.24
CA SER A 155 -3.40 -15.54 4.80
C SER A 155 -2.74 -14.43 3.99
N LEU A 156 -3.05 -13.17 4.30
CA LEU A 156 -2.42 -12.00 3.68
C LEU A 156 -0.91 -11.99 3.92
N ALA A 157 -0.50 -12.16 5.17
CA ALA A 157 0.90 -12.20 5.55
C ALA A 157 1.63 -13.32 4.80
N GLY A 158 1.07 -14.54 4.80
CA GLY A 158 1.62 -15.68 4.10
C GLY A 158 1.75 -15.49 2.59
N ALA A 159 0.77 -14.83 1.95
CA ALA A 159 0.82 -14.49 0.52
C ALA A 159 1.97 -13.54 0.17
N LEU A 160 2.35 -12.68 1.11
CA LEU A 160 3.47 -11.74 0.99
C LEU A 160 4.77 -12.30 1.58
N GLY A 161 4.81 -13.60 1.91
CA GLY A 161 5.97 -14.27 2.48
C GLY A 161 6.33 -13.78 3.88
N PHE A 162 5.35 -13.28 4.64
CA PHE A 162 5.51 -12.70 5.97
C PHE A 162 4.74 -13.53 7.01
N SER A 163 5.26 -13.60 8.24
CA SER A 163 4.53 -14.15 9.38
C SER A 163 3.90 -13.01 10.14
N ALA A 164 2.56 -12.95 10.16
CA ALA A 164 1.86 -11.90 10.89
C ALA A 164 2.27 -11.92 12.38
N PRO A 165 2.48 -10.75 13.01
CA PRO A 165 2.55 -10.68 14.46
C PRO A 165 1.23 -11.22 15.06
N SER A 166 1.26 -11.63 16.33
CA SER A 166 0.06 -12.04 17.05
C SER A 166 -0.68 -10.81 17.59
N PRO A 167 -2.02 -10.71 17.45
CA PRO A 167 -2.78 -9.51 17.82
C PRO A 167 -2.91 -9.28 19.33
N ARG A 168 -2.21 -10.10 20.13
CA ARG A 168 -2.32 -10.15 21.59
C ARG A 168 -1.20 -9.40 22.32
N THR A 169 -0.26 -8.79 21.60
CA THR A 169 0.84 -8.02 22.21
C THR A 169 0.66 -6.54 21.92
N ASP A 170 0.62 -5.72 22.98
CA ASP A 170 0.55 -4.26 23.01
C ASP A 170 0.69 -3.58 21.62
N ASP A 171 -0.44 -3.04 21.15
CA ASP A 171 -0.87 -2.31 19.93
C ASP A 171 0.15 -1.64 18.96
N SER A 172 1.46 -1.64 19.22
CA SER A 172 2.46 -0.88 18.45
C SER A 172 2.80 -1.41 17.05
N PRO A 173 3.03 -2.73 16.80
CA PRO A 173 3.48 -3.19 15.48
C PRO A 173 2.35 -3.26 14.44
N TYR A 174 1.09 -3.39 14.88
CA TYR A 174 -0.09 -3.39 14.00
C TYR A 174 -0.26 -2.07 13.28
N TYR A 175 0.00 -0.97 13.98
CA TYR A 175 -0.06 0.38 13.44
C TYR A 175 0.78 0.56 12.16
N TYR A 176 1.93 -0.11 12.07
CA TYR A 176 2.87 0.00 10.95
C TYR A 176 2.79 -1.15 9.95
N LEU A 177 1.86 -2.10 10.14
CA LEU A 177 1.73 -3.28 9.29
C LEU A 177 1.63 -2.96 7.78
N PRO A 178 0.86 -1.95 7.31
CA PRO A 178 0.85 -1.58 5.90
C PRO A 178 2.24 -1.31 5.33
N LEU A 179 3.07 -0.58 6.10
CA LEU A 179 4.42 -0.23 5.72
C LEU A 179 5.35 -1.44 5.73
N VAL A 180 5.27 -2.27 6.77
CA VAL A 180 6.07 -3.51 6.85
C VAL A 180 5.78 -4.41 5.65
N LEU A 181 4.50 -4.63 5.32
CA LEU A 181 4.10 -5.42 4.15
C LEU A 181 4.60 -4.81 2.84
N ALA A 182 4.53 -3.48 2.69
CA ALA A 182 5.03 -2.79 1.51
C ALA A 182 6.55 -2.96 1.36
N LEU A 183 7.33 -2.78 2.43
CA LEU A 183 8.79 -2.92 2.41
C LEU A 183 9.23 -4.37 2.14
N ARG A 184 8.54 -5.35 2.74
CA ARG A 184 8.73 -6.78 2.42
C ARG A 184 8.48 -7.05 0.94
N HIS A 185 7.37 -6.52 0.41
CA HIS A 185 7.01 -6.70 -0.99
C HIS A 185 8.06 -6.10 -1.93
N ILE A 186 8.56 -4.90 -1.62
CA ILE A 186 9.66 -4.24 -2.35
C ILE A 186 10.91 -5.12 -2.32
N GLN A 187 11.33 -5.62 -1.15
CA GLN A 187 12.51 -6.48 -1.03
C GLN A 187 12.41 -7.74 -1.90
N SER A 188 11.23 -8.35 -1.97
CA SER A 188 11.00 -9.58 -2.74
C SER A 188 10.89 -9.37 -4.26
N HIS A 189 10.49 -8.18 -4.72
CA HIS A 189 10.17 -7.94 -6.15
C HIS A 189 11.02 -6.86 -6.82
N ALA A 190 11.73 -6.04 -6.06
CA ALA A 190 12.66 -5.06 -6.61
C ALA A 190 13.85 -5.78 -7.25
N ARG A 191 14.36 -5.22 -8.35
CA ARG A 191 15.55 -5.75 -9.03
C ARG A 191 16.83 -5.61 -8.19
N VAL A 192 16.85 -4.64 -7.30
CA VAL A 192 17.97 -4.34 -6.41
C VAL A 192 17.40 -4.30 -5.00
N ALA A 193 17.99 -5.08 -4.09
CA ALA A 193 17.60 -5.06 -2.69
C ALA A 193 17.80 -3.64 -2.13
N SER A 194 16.79 -3.11 -1.43
CA SER A 194 16.93 -1.81 -0.78
C SER A 194 18.00 -1.91 0.31
N SER A 195 18.86 -0.90 0.38
CA SER A 195 19.90 -0.83 1.41
C SER A 195 19.27 -0.66 2.80
N ARG A 196 20.03 -1.02 3.84
CA ARG A 196 19.61 -0.83 5.23
C ARG A 196 19.21 0.63 5.50
N SER A 197 20.01 1.59 5.01
CA SER A 197 19.72 3.02 5.20
C SER A 197 18.39 3.43 4.58
N MET A 198 18.02 2.88 3.42
CA MET A 198 16.71 3.13 2.81
C MET A 198 15.56 2.55 3.64
N LEU A 199 15.72 1.32 4.12
CA LEU A 199 14.71 0.67 4.97
C LEU A 199 14.52 1.45 6.28
N VAL A 200 15.63 1.80 6.94
CA VAL A 200 15.61 2.62 8.16
C VAL A 200 14.96 3.97 7.87
N SER A 201 15.29 4.64 6.75
CA SER A 201 14.68 5.93 6.39
C SER A 201 13.17 5.84 6.22
N ALA A 202 12.67 4.79 5.57
CA ALA A 202 11.24 4.58 5.36
C ALA A 202 10.49 4.36 6.68
N ILE A 203 11.04 3.51 7.56
CA ILE A 203 10.44 3.21 8.87
C ILE A 203 10.54 4.42 9.80
N ALA A 204 11.70 5.07 9.86
CA ALA A 204 11.94 6.28 10.64
C ALA A 204 10.96 7.40 10.25
N THR A 205 10.61 7.50 8.97
CA THR A 205 9.60 8.44 8.49
C THR A 205 8.25 8.20 9.17
N ALA A 206 7.75 6.96 9.15
CA ALA A 206 6.47 6.62 9.78
C ALA A 206 6.50 6.79 11.31
N VAL A 207 7.59 6.37 11.96
CA VAL A 207 7.76 6.54 13.43
C VAL A 207 7.86 8.02 13.81
N THR A 208 8.44 8.87 12.94
CA THR A 208 8.47 10.32 13.16
C THR A 208 7.08 10.92 13.00
N LEU A 209 6.31 10.48 12.01
CA LEU A 209 4.97 11.02 11.73
C LEU A 209 3.95 10.70 12.82
N SER A 210 4.12 9.60 13.55
CA SER A 210 3.24 9.25 14.68
C SER A 210 3.42 10.17 15.90
N SER A 211 4.46 11.02 15.92
CA SER A 211 4.72 12.00 16.99
C SER A 211 4.84 13.42 16.43
N PRO A 212 3.87 14.33 16.71
CA PRO A 212 3.93 15.70 16.22
C PRO A 212 5.22 16.43 16.61
N SER A 213 5.76 16.21 17.81
CA SER A 213 7.00 16.85 18.26
C SER A 213 8.21 16.43 17.42
N HIS A 214 8.34 15.14 17.12
CA HIS A 214 9.42 14.62 16.27
C HIS A 214 9.30 15.16 14.84
N TYR A 215 8.09 15.17 14.30
CA TYR A 215 7.82 15.74 12.98
C TYR A 215 8.23 17.22 12.90
N TYR A 216 7.89 18.04 13.89
CA TYR A 216 8.30 19.43 13.94
C TYR A 216 9.82 19.59 14.05
N MET A 217 10.50 18.75 14.84
CA MET A 217 11.96 18.76 14.93
C MET A 217 12.62 18.43 13.59
N VAL A 218 12.12 17.44 12.84
CA VAL A 218 12.62 17.17 11.48
C VAL A 218 12.34 18.36 10.57
N LYS A 219 11.12 18.90 10.54
CA LYS A 219 10.77 20.01 9.63
C LYS A 219 11.54 21.30 9.94
N ALA A 220 11.82 21.58 11.22
CA ALA A 220 12.56 22.76 11.65
C ALA A 220 14.09 22.60 11.52
N GLY A 221 14.61 21.42 11.87
CA GLY A 221 16.04 21.13 11.90
C GLY A 221 16.64 20.73 10.55
N THR A 222 15.80 20.27 9.61
CA THR A 222 16.28 19.81 8.30
C THR A 222 15.88 20.79 7.20
N LYS A 223 16.88 21.42 6.56
CA LYS A 223 16.66 22.06 5.28
C LYS A 223 16.35 20.96 4.26
N ILE A 224 15.06 20.79 3.94
CA ILE A 224 14.63 19.91 2.85
C ILE A 224 15.43 20.34 1.61
N PRO A 225 16.22 19.44 1.00
CA PRO A 225 17.06 19.81 -0.13
C PRO A 225 16.18 20.40 -1.25
N ARG A 226 16.62 21.53 -1.83
CA ARG A 226 15.87 22.26 -2.89
C ARG A 226 15.52 21.37 -4.09
N ALA A 227 16.31 20.32 -4.33
CA ALA A 227 15.99 19.26 -5.26
C ALA A 227 16.42 17.93 -4.64
N ALA A 228 15.50 16.96 -4.56
CA ALA A 228 15.83 15.61 -4.13
C ALA A 228 16.64 14.89 -5.22
N ASN A 229 17.59 14.04 -4.80
CA ASN A 229 18.29 13.15 -5.72
C ASN A 229 17.26 12.29 -6.47
N VAL A 230 17.47 12.07 -7.76
CA VAL A 230 16.60 11.23 -8.61
C VAL A 230 16.39 9.85 -8.00
N GLU A 231 17.41 9.26 -7.37
CA GLU A 231 17.28 7.96 -6.69
C GLU A 231 16.38 8.04 -5.46
N HIS A 232 16.39 9.15 -4.73
CA HIS A 232 15.49 9.34 -3.58
C HIS A 232 14.05 9.50 -4.05
N ILE A 233 13.83 10.24 -5.14
CA ILE A 233 12.51 10.39 -5.76
C ILE A 233 11.99 9.02 -6.22
N LYS A 234 12.84 8.21 -6.85
CA LYS A 234 12.48 6.86 -7.27
C LYS A 234 12.11 5.96 -6.10
N SER A 235 12.91 6.00 -5.02
CA SER A 235 12.65 5.22 -3.80
C SER A 235 11.33 5.63 -3.13
N SER A 236 11.09 6.94 -3.06
CA SER A 236 9.86 7.55 -2.54
C SER A 236 8.63 7.11 -3.35
N LEU A 237 8.76 7.10 -4.68
CA LEU A 237 7.74 6.62 -5.62
C LEU A 237 7.44 5.12 -5.47
N GLU A 238 8.49 4.30 -5.45
CA GLU A 238 8.37 2.85 -5.24
C GLU A 238 7.64 2.56 -3.93
N LEU A 239 8.00 3.28 -2.87
CA LEU A 239 7.37 3.12 -1.57
C LEU A 239 5.90 3.54 -1.57
N VAL A 240 5.57 4.76 -1.99
CA VAL A 240 4.17 5.26 -1.91
C VAL A 240 3.22 4.45 -2.80
N GLN A 241 3.66 4.08 -4.01
CA GLN A 241 2.87 3.23 -4.91
C GLN A 241 2.68 1.83 -4.32
N THR A 242 3.74 1.27 -3.73
CA THR A 242 3.67 -0.06 -3.11
C THR A 242 2.94 -0.03 -1.79
N LEU A 243 2.86 1.09 -1.08
CA LEU A 243 2.13 1.21 0.18
C LEU A 243 0.61 1.26 -0.05
N HIS A 244 0.20 1.83 -1.18
CA HIS A 244 -1.22 1.98 -1.53
C HIS A 244 -1.92 0.63 -1.79
N TYR A 245 -1.30 -0.30 -2.51
CA TYR A 245 -1.95 -1.58 -2.86
C TYR A 245 -2.16 -2.54 -1.67
N PRO A 246 -1.23 -2.71 -0.71
CA PRO A 246 -1.46 -3.43 0.53
C PRO A 246 -2.63 -2.82 1.31
N GLN A 247 -2.78 -1.49 1.34
CA GLN A 247 -3.95 -0.87 1.97
C GLN A 247 -5.26 -1.22 1.29
N ILE A 248 -5.30 -1.19 -0.04
CA ILE A 248 -6.46 -1.66 -0.79
C ILE A 248 -6.73 -3.14 -0.48
N LEU A 249 -5.69 -3.97 -0.45
CA LEU A 249 -5.82 -5.39 -0.17
C LEU A 249 -6.32 -5.66 1.25
N MET A 250 -5.84 -4.91 2.24
CA MET A 250 -6.36 -4.95 3.62
C MET A 250 -7.81 -4.47 3.68
N ALA A 251 -8.17 -3.42 2.95
CA ALA A 251 -9.56 -2.96 2.86
C ALA A 251 -10.45 -4.05 2.20
N ALA A 252 -9.98 -4.66 1.12
CA ALA A 252 -10.67 -5.77 0.45
C ALA A 252 -10.84 -7.00 1.36
N LEU A 253 -10.00 -7.15 2.40
CA LEU A 253 -10.14 -8.19 3.43
C LEU A 253 -10.82 -7.71 4.72
N LEU A 254 -11.28 -6.46 4.77
CA LEU A 254 -11.85 -5.82 5.96
C LEU A 254 -10.92 -5.90 7.17
N LEU A 255 -9.63 -5.67 6.93
CA LEU A 255 -8.56 -5.56 7.93
C LEU A 255 -8.14 -4.10 8.17
N ALA A 256 -8.53 -3.18 7.27
CA ALA A 256 -8.04 -1.79 7.28
C ALA A 256 -8.54 -0.94 8.46
N GLN A 257 -9.61 -1.34 9.14
CA GLN A 257 -10.24 -0.52 10.20
C GLN A 257 -9.35 -0.36 11.44
N GLU A 258 -8.45 -1.32 11.65
CA GLU A 258 -7.50 -1.30 12.77
C GLU A 258 -6.12 -0.76 12.35
N MET A 259 -5.99 -0.22 11.13
CA MET A 259 -4.70 0.07 10.49
C MET A 259 -4.56 1.55 10.13
N THR A 260 -3.31 2.00 10.09
CA THR A 260 -2.96 3.40 9.83
C THR A 260 -3.10 3.78 8.34
N PRO A 261 -3.79 4.87 7.99
CA PRO A 261 -3.85 5.43 6.63
C PRO A 261 -2.47 5.77 6.04
N CYS A 262 -2.29 5.62 4.71
CA CYS A 262 -0.99 5.82 4.04
C CYS A 262 -0.36 7.19 4.36
N HIS A 263 -1.18 8.24 4.37
CA HIS A 263 -0.72 9.62 4.58
C HIS A 263 -0.16 9.87 5.99
N LEU A 264 -0.43 8.98 6.95
CA LEU A 264 0.18 9.01 8.28
C LEU A 264 1.44 8.13 8.39
N LEU A 265 1.72 7.31 7.38
CA LEU A 265 2.90 6.45 7.30
C LEU A 265 3.99 7.01 6.37
N PHE A 266 3.68 8.06 5.60
CA PHE A 266 4.56 8.60 4.59
C PHE A 266 4.41 10.12 4.42
N ASP A 267 5.53 10.84 4.49
CA ASP A 267 5.69 12.23 4.05
C ASP A 267 6.98 12.28 3.23
N GLY A 268 6.86 12.67 1.95
CA GLY A 268 8.00 12.67 1.03
C GLY A 268 9.14 13.61 1.46
N GLY A 269 8.82 14.71 2.16
CA GLY A 269 9.82 15.63 2.69
C GLY A 269 10.61 15.04 3.85
N VAL A 270 9.94 14.39 4.80
CA VAL A 270 10.55 13.68 5.93
C VAL A 270 11.37 12.50 5.43
N LEU A 271 10.84 11.72 4.50
CA LEU A 271 11.58 10.61 3.89
C LEU A 271 12.87 11.09 3.22
N HIS A 272 12.79 12.16 2.43
CA HIS A 272 13.97 12.70 1.76
C HIS A 272 15.00 13.27 2.76
N ALA A 273 14.54 13.83 3.89
CA ALA A 273 15.42 14.25 4.97
C ALA A 273 16.21 13.06 5.53
N PHE A 274 15.57 11.94 5.85
CA PHE A 274 16.26 10.73 6.31
C PHE A 274 17.16 10.12 5.22
N LEU A 275 16.67 9.98 3.99
CA LEU A 275 17.47 9.45 2.87
C LEU A 275 18.74 10.26 2.62
N SER A 276 18.69 11.58 2.83
CA SER A 276 19.86 12.46 2.66
C SER A 276 21.00 12.16 3.64
N LYS A 277 20.73 11.46 4.75
CA LYS A 277 21.73 11.06 5.74
C LYS A 277 22.48 9.79 5.36
N GLY A 278 21.92 8.97 4.47
CA GLY A 278 22.56 7.72 4.04
C GLY A 278 22.90 6.82 5.23
N VAL A 279 24.19 6.54 5.44
CA VAL A 279 24.66 5.66 6.52
C VAL A 279 24.48 6.25 7.92
N GLU A 280 24.38 7.57 8.05
CA GLU A 280 24.22 8.29 9.33
C GLU A 280 22.76 8.42 9.77
N VAL A 281 21.83 7.74 9.09
CA VAL A 281 20.39 7.87 9.33
C VAL A 281 19.97 7.47 10.76
N GLU A 282 20.61 6.45 11.34
CA GLU A 282 20.31 5.98 12.70
C GLU A 282 20.74 7.01 13.75
N GLU A 283 21.90 7.65 13.57
CA GLU A 283 22.37 8.74 14.44
C GLU A 283 21.46 9.96 14.34
N PHE A 284 21.04 10.31 13.13
CA PHE A 284 20.10 11.41 12.92
C PHE A 284 18.73 11.12 13.55
N LEU A 285 18.23 9.89 13.42
CA LEU A 285 17.00 9.46 14.09
C LEU A 285 17.12 9.55 15.61
N LEU A 286 18.25 9.10 16.18
CA LEU A 286 18.51 9.20 17.61
C LEU A 286 18.47 10.67 18.10
N GLN A 287 19.03 11.59 17.31
CA GLN A 287 19.00 13.03 17.63
C GLN A 287 17.59 13.62 17.61
N VAL A 288 16.72 13.16 16.71
CA VAL A 288 15.39 13.77 16.49
C VAL A 288 14.27 13.06 17.27
N SER A 289 14.41 11.77 17.55
CA SER A 289 13.35 10.96 18.18
C SER A 289 13.81 10.19 19.42
N GLY A 290 15.07 10.36 19.84
CA GLY A 290 15.63 9.69 21.01
C GLY A 290 15.72 8.17 20.86
N GLU A 291 16.10 7.51 21.96
CA GLU A 291 16.24 6.05 22.01
C GLU A 291 14.92 5.34 21.73
N THR A 292 13.78 5.90 22.18
CA THR A 292 12.46 5.32 21.94
C THR A 292 12.14 5.23 20.45
N GLY A 293 12.36 6.30 19.69
CA GLY A 293 12.13 6.31 18.24
C GLY A 293 13.09 5.40 17.47
N LEU A 294 14.36 5.36 17.90
CA LEU A 294 15.35 4.44 17.34
C LEU A 294 14.97 2.98 17.58
N ASN A 295 14.63 2.61 18.81
CA ASN A 295 14.26 1.25 19.18
C ASN A 295 12.99 0.78 18.46
N ALA A 296 11.98 1.64 18.35
CA ALA A 296 10.77 1.33 17.57
C ALA A 296 11.10 1.09 16.09
N THR A 297 11.96 1.92 15.50
CA THR A 297 12.40 1.78 14.11
C THR A 297 13.17 0.48 13.89
N LEU A 298 14.09 0.13 14.79
CA LEU A 298 14.88 -1.09 14.69
C LEU A 298 14.04 -2.35 14.92
N GLY A 299 13.05 -2.31 15.82
CA GLY A 299 12.09 -3.41 16.00
C GLY A 299 11.27 -3.68 14.75
N LEU A 300 10.79 -2.64 14.07
CA LEU A 300 10.08 -2.77 12.79
C LEU A 300 11.01 -3.21 11.65
N LEU A 301 12.28 -2.77 11.66
CA LEU A 301 13.26 -3.19 10.66
C LEU A 301 13.50 -4.70 10.71
N ASP A 302 13.60 -5.27 11.91
CA ASP A 302 13.76 -6.71 12.12
C ASP A 302 12.57 -7.50 11.52
N MET A 303 11.34 -6.95 11.61
CA MET A 303 10.17 -7.55 10.96
C MET A 303 10.22 -7.50 9.42
N VAL A 304 10.89 -6.50 8.84
CA VAL A 304 11.08 -6.41 7.38
C VAL A 304 12.18 -7.38 6.92
N GLN A 305 13.22 -7.58 7.73
CA GLN A 305 14.40 -8.35 7.34
C GLN A 305 14.31 -9.86 7.59
N ARG A 306 13.38 -10.33 8.43
CA ARG A 306 13.04 -11.75 8.61
C ARG A 306 12.04 -12.22 7.57
#